data_AF-A0A956KBR0-F1
#
_entry.id   AF-A0A956KBR0-F1
#
_cell.length_a   1.000
_cell.length_b   1.000
_cell.length_c   1.000
_cell.angle_alpha   90.00
_cell.angle_beta   90.00
_cell.angle_gamma   90.00
#
_symmetry.space_group_name_H-M   'P 1'
#
loop_
_entity.id
_entity.type
_entity.pdbx_description
1 polymer ?
#
loop_
_entity_poly.entity_id
_entity_poly.type
_entity_poly.pdbx_seq_one_letter_code
_entity_poly.pdbx_strand_id
1 'polypeptide(L)'
;ALPDVTAEFPMTGSCMNNGNGVTLSAEVCNRGDKTVGAGLPTTFYQGDPMDGVVLCVAYTDDVLPPGECTIVSCDYGMAVVGEVSVEGNDDGMGGKTTLECIDTNNGHSVDPIVCQ
;
A
#
# COMPACT_ATOMS: atom_id res chain seq x y z
N ALA A 1 -7.27 7.06 -21.86
CA ALA A 1 -6.33 6.30 -21.01
C ALA A 1 -6.45 6.80 -19.58
N LEU A 2 -6.61 5.89 -18.63
CA LEU A 2 -6.59 6.15 -17.19
C LEU A 2 -5.50 5.27 -16.56
N PRO A 3 -4.97 5.64 -15.39
CA PRO A 3 -4.14 4.75 -14.59
C PRO A 3 -4.95 3.55 -14.03
N ASP A 4 -4.22 2.55 -13.54
CA ASP A 4 -4.75 1.35 -12.86
C ASP A 4 -3.77 0.99 -11.74
N VAL A 5 -4.04 1.37 -10.50
CA VAL A 5 -3.16 1.11 -9.36
C VAL A 5 -3.45 -0.27 -8.81
N THR A 6 -2.41 -1.05 -8.60
CA THR A 6 -2.48 -2.28 -7.82
C THR A 6 -1.45 -2.20 -6.70
N ALA A 7 -1.78 -2.64 -5.50
CA ALA A 7 -0.82 -2.80 -4.41
C ALA A 7 -0.72 -4.27 -3.97
N GLU A 8 0.49 -4.74 -3.71
CA GLU A 8 0.73 -6.09 -3.21
C GLU A 8 1.88 -6.13 -2.21
N PHE A 9 1.77 -6.99 -1.19
CA PHE A 9 2.91 -7.30 -0.33
C PHE A 9 3.98 -8.08 -1.11
N PRO A 10 5.25 -7.65 -1.11
CA PRO A 10 6.32 -8.40 -1.74
C PRO A 10 6.53 -9.73 -1.01
N MET A 11 6.99 -10.76 -1.73
CA MET A 11 7.25 -12.10 -1.17
C MET A 11 8.23 -12.07 0.01
N THR A 12 9.14 -11.10 0.03
CA THR A 12 10.12 -10.88 1.10
C THR A 12 10.20 -9.40 1.45
N GLY A 13 10.35 -9.08 2.74
CA GLY A 13 10.57 -7.69 3.18
C GLY A 13 9.29 -6.86 3.30
N SER A 14 8.11 -7.47 3.21
CA SER A 14 6.82 -6.81 3.46
C SER A 14 6.69 -6.24 4.86
N CYS A 15 7.44 -6.80 5.82
CA CYS A 15 7.58 -6.24 7.14
C CYS A 15 8.97 -6.50 7.73
N MET A 16 9.58 -5.48 8.35
CA MET A 16 10.90 -5.56 8.97
C MET A 16 10.90 -4.85 10.33
N ASN A 17 11.57 -5.43 11.34
CA ASN A 17 11.84 -4.73 12.59
C ASN A 17 12.86 -3.60 12.36
N ASN A 18 12.57 -2.40 12.88
CA ASN A 18 13.46 -1.23 12.77
C ASN A 18 14.04 -0.74 14.11
N GLY A 19 13.88 -1.53 15.19
CA GLY A 19 14.31 -1.21 16.56
C GLY A 19 13.33 -0.38 17.37
N ASN A 20 12.40 0.32 16.71
CA ASN A 20 11.41 1.20 17.33
C ASN A 20 9.96 0.77 17.02
N GLY A 21 9.80 -0.40 16.40
CA GLY A 21 8.55 -0.90 15.84
C GLY A 21 8.87 -1.71 14.59
N VAL A 22 8.04 -1.55 13.57
CA VAL A 22 8.19 -2.24 12.29
C VAL A 22 8.08 -1.26 11.12
N THR A 23 8.76 -1.56 10.02
CA THR A 23 8.55 -0.91 8.73
C THR A 23 7.72 -1.86 7.87
N LEU A 24 6.56 -1.40 7.41
CA LEU A 24 5.70 -2.11 6.46
C LEU A 24 6.05 -1.66 5.04
N SER A 25 6.00 -2.57 4.08
CA SER A 25 6.32 -2.30 2.69
C SER A 25 5.39 -3.05 1.74
N ALA A 26 5.04 -2.38 0.64
CA ALA A 26 4.24 -2.94 -0.44
C ALA A 26 4.80 -2.48 -1.79
N GLU A 27 4.66 -3.32 -2.81
CA GLU A 27 4.86 -2.93 -4.19
C GLU A 27 3.56 -2.31 -4.73
N VAL A 28 3.67 -1.14 -5.31
CA VAL A 28 2.58 -0.44 -5.98
C VAL A 28 2.92 -0.30 -7.46
N CYS A 29 2.03 -0.77 -8.32
CA CYS A 29 2.21 -0.75 -9.77
C CYS A 29 1.15 0.10 -10.45
N ASN A 30 1.52 0.71 -11.57
CA ASN A 30 0.56 1.28 -12.50
C ASN A 30 0.38 0.34 -13.70
N ARG A 31 -0.72 -0.41 -13.72
CA ARG A 31 -1.08 -1.35 -14.79
C ARG A 31 -1.88 -0.70 -15.92
N GLY A 32 -2.16 0.60 -15.82
CA GLY A 32 -2.97 1.36 -16.76
C GLY A 32 -2.13 2.08 -17.81
N ASP A 33 -2.80 2.89 -18.63
CA ASP A 33 -2.21 3.54 -19.81
C ASP A 33 -1.87 5.04 -19.58
N LYS A 34 -1.97 5.52 -18.33
CA LYS A 34 -1.67 6.91 -17.98
C LYS A 34 -0.82 6.97 -16.72
N THR A 35 0.16 7.87 -16.68
CA THR A 35 1.02 8.11 -15.52
C THR A 35 0.23 8.50 -14.27
N VAL A 36 0.58 7.91 -13.13
CA VAL A 36 0.14 8.32 -11.79
C VAL A 36 1.08 9.41 -11.27
N GLY A 37 0.53 10.43 -10.62
CA GLY A 37 1.33 11.49 -9.99
C GLY A 37 2.17 10.98 -8.81
N ALA A 38 3.23 11.70 -8.47
CA ALA A 38 3.96 11.46 -7.22
C ALA A 38 3.07 11.73 -6.00
N GLY A 39 3.44 11.16 -4.85
CA GLY A 39 2.68 11.29 -3.61
C GLY A 39 1.38 10.49 -3.62
N LEU A 40 1.29 9.41 -4.41
CA LEU A 40 0.15 8.51 -4.36
C LEU A 40 0.10 7.84 -2.99
N PRO A 41 -0.99 8.00 -2.21
CA PRO A 41 -1.10 7.39 -0.90
C PRO A 41 -1.37 5.88 -1.03
N THR A 42 -0.84 5.11 -0.09
CA THR A 42 -1.07 3.66 0.03
C THR A 42 -1.16 3.32 1.50
N THR A 43 -2.30 2.80 1.94
CA THR A 43 -2.58 2.59 3.37
C THR A 43 -2.45 1.13 3.74
N PHE A 44 -1.82 0.89 4.89
CA PHE A 44 -1.72 -0.42 5.52
C PHE A 44 -2.74 -0.51 6.65
N TYR A 45 -3.48 -1.61 6.70
CA TYR A 45 -4.52 -1.88 7.67
C TYR A 45 -4.23 -3.15 8.45
N GLN A 46 -4.59 -3.16 9.73
CA GLN A 46 -4.78 -4.39 10.49
C GLN A 46 -6.20 -4.91 10.20
N GLY A 47 -6.29 -6.06 9.54
CA GLY A 47 -7.55 -6.63 9.04
C GLY A 47 -8.07 -5.96 7.77
N ASP A 48 -9.33 -6.26 7.43
CA ASP A 48 -10.03 -5.76 6.24
C ASP A 48 -10.04 -4.21 6.17
N PRO A 49 -9.70 -3.58 5.03
CA PRO A 49 -9.70 -2.11 4.91
C PRO A 49 -11.03 -1.41 5.21
N MET A 50 -12.19 -2.08 5.09
CA MET A 50 -13.50 -1.48 5.38
C MET A 50 -13.74 -1.23 6.87
N ASP A 51 -13.27 -2.15 7.72
CA ASP A 51 -13.54 -2.17 9.18
C ASP A 51 -12.27 -2.20 10.05
N GLY A 52 -11.09 -2.27 9.41
CA GLY A 52 -9.79 -2.46 10.03
C GLY A 52 -9.20 -1.19 10.63
N VAL A 53 -8.04 -1.36 11.25
CA VAL A 53 -7.31 -0.24 11.88
C VAL A 53 -6.18 0.20 10.96
N VAL A 54 -6.15 1.48 10.60
CA VAL A 54 -5.02 2.08 9.89
C VAL A 54 -3.74 1.92 10.72
N LEU A 55 -2.76 1.23 10.17
CA LEU A 55 -1.43 1.08 10.74
C LEU A 55 -0.56 2.28 10.37
N CYS A 56 -0.41 2.53 9.07
CA CYS A 56 0.29 3.70 8.54
C CYS A 56 -0.06 3.94 7.07
N VAL A 57 0.27 5.13 6.56
CA VAL A 57 0.12 5.53 5.15
C VAL A 57 1.51 5.78 4.57
N ALA A 58 1.81 5.12 3.46
CA ALA A 58 3.01 5.34 2.67
C ALA A 58 2.68 6.14 1.40
N TYR A 59 3.70 6.72 0.78
CA TYR A 59 3.55 7.55 -0.42
C TYR A 59 4.59 7.16 -1.47
N THR A 60 4.23 7.27 -2.75
CA THR A 60 5.23 7.20 -3.82
C THR A 60 6.08 8.47 -3.83
N ASP A 61 7.40 8.33 -3.93
CA ASP A 61 8.31 9.49 -4.00
C ASP A 61 8.25 10.20 -5.36
N ASP A 62 8.07 9.42 -6.42
CA ASP A 62 8.07 9.89 -7.80
C ASP A 62 6.79 9.51 -8.54
N VAL A 63 6.63 10.07 -9.75
CA VAL A 63 5.59 9.65 -10.68
C VAL A 63 5.73 8.17 -11.04
N LEU A 64 4.61 7.50 -11.30
CA LEU A 64 4.60 6.09 -11.69
C LEU A 64 4.08 5.94 -13.15
N PRO A 65 4.98 5.82 -14.14
CA PRO A 65 4.60 5.60 -15.53
C PRO A 65 3.81 4.29 -15.75
N PRO A 66 3.09 4.17 -16.88
CA PRO A 66 2.47 2.91 -17.30
C PRO A 66 3.45 1.74 -17.29
N GLY A 67 3.06 0.64 -16.64
CA GLY A 67 3.85 -0.60 -16.55
C GLY A 67 4.92 -0.61 -15.46
N GLU A 68 5.17 0.51 -14.78
CA GLU A 68 6.18 0.61 -13.73
C GLU A 68 5.60 0.28 -12.35
N CYS A 69 6.48 -0.19 -11.46
CA CYS A 69 6.19 -0.48 -10.06
C CYS A 69 7.22 0.20 -9.17
N THR A 70 6.82 0.52 -7.94
CA THR A 70 7.72 1.05 -6.89
C THR A 70 7.37 0.45 -5.54
N ILE A 71 8.36 0.37 -4.64
CA ILE A 71 8.12 0.00 -3.25
C ILE A 71 7.79 1.26 -2.47
N VAL A 72 6.66 1.22 -1.76
CA VAL A 72 6.31 2.23 -0.75
C VAL A 72 6.46 1.61 0.63
N SER A 73 6.84 2.42 1.62
CA SER A 73 7.00 1.96 3.00
C SER A 73 6.64 3.03 4.01
N CYS A 74 6.22 2.58 5.20
CA CYS A 74 5.99 3.44 6.35
C CYS A 74 6.33 2.71 7.65
N ASP A 75 6.72 3.48 8.66
CA ASP A 75 7.02 2.96 9.99
C ASP A 75 5.75 2.93 10.86
N TYR A 76 5.59 1.85 11.61
CA TYR A 76 4.57 1.66 12.62
C TYR A 76 5.23 1.33 13.97
N GLY A 77 4.89 2.09 15.02
CA GLY A 77 5.60 2.06 16.30
C GLY A 77 5.36 0.83 17.19
N MET A 78 4.68 -0.19 16.68
CA MET A 78 4.36 -1.41 17.43
C MET A 78 4.56 -2.65 16.54
N ALA A 79 4.69 -3.81 17.18
CA ALA A 79 4.64 -5.09 16.48
C ALA A 79 3.29 -5.28 15.77
N VAL A 80 3.30 -5.99 14.64
CA VAL A 80 2.11 -6.31 13.84
C VAL A 80 1.98 -7.82 13.75
N VAL A 81 0.82 -8.35 14.15
CA VAL A 81 0.53 -9.78 14.16
C VAL A 81 -0.90 -10.01 13.68
N GLY A 82 -1.07 -10.93 12.73
CA GLY A 82 -2.38 -11.32 12.18
C GLY A 82 -2.56 -10.85 10.74
N GLU A 83 -3.81 -10.74 10.30
CA GLU A 83 -4.14 -10.27 8.96
C GLU A 83 -3.76 -8.80 8.77
N VAL A 84 -3.06 -8.52 7.66
CA VAL A 84 -2.71 -7.17 7.25
C VAL A 84 -3.12 -6.99 5.79
N SER A 85 -3.75 -5.87 5.51
CA SER A 85 -4.15 -5.45 4.17
C SER A 85 -3.38 -4.22 3.75
N VAL A 86 -3.17 -4.07 2.45
CA VAL A 86 -2.69 -2.84 1.82
C VAL A 86 -3.69 -2.41 0.78
N GLU A 87 -3.94 -1.10 0.68
CA GLU A 87 -4.82 -0.50 -0.32
C GLU A 87 -4.09 0.68 -0.98
N GLY A 88 -3.86 0.59 -2.29
CA GLY A 88 -3.28 1.66 -3.10
C GLY A 88 -4.29 2.75 -3.45
N ASN A 89 -3.80 3.98 -3.67
CA ASN A 89 -4.64 5.16 -3.93
C ASN A 89 -5.68 5.43 -2.83
N ASP A 90 -5.31 5.13 -1.58
CA ASP A 90 -6.14 5.32 -0.38
C ASP A 90 -5.32 6.02 0.71
N ASP A 91 -5.88 7.06 1.32
CA ASP A 91 -5.23 7.90 2.35
C ASP A 91 -5.57 7.50 3.80
N GLY A 92 -6.25 6.37 4.00
CA GLY A 92 -6.70 5.92 5.31
C GLY A 92 -7.97 6.62 5.81
N MET A 93 -8.52 7.55 5.03
CA MET A 93 -9.76 8.28 5.32
C MET A 93 -10.78 8.15 4.17
N GLY A 94 -10.54 7.22 3.23
CA GLY A 94 -11.36 7.00 2.04
C GLY A 94 -11.11 8.02 0.92
N GLY A 95 -10.05 8.83 1.01
CA GLY A 95 -9.62 9.76 -0.02
C GLY A 95 -8.79 9.07 -1.10
N LYS A 96 -9.13 9.36 -2.37
CA LYS A 96 -8.37 8.93 -3.56
C LYS A 96 -7.76 10.15 -4.26
N THR A 97 -6.55 10.00 -4.77
CA THR A 97 -5.84 11.11 -5.47
C THR A 97 -5.86 10.98 -6.99
N THR A 98 -6.10 9.76 -7.50
CA THR A 98 -6.16 9.45 -8.92
C THR A 98 -7.49 8.80 -9.29
N LEU A 99 -8.03 9.16 -10.46
CA LEU A 99 -9.15 8.45 -11.08
C LEU A 99 -8.61 7.33 -11.97
N GLU A 100 -9.11 6.12 -11.78
CA GLU A 100 -8.56 4.89 -12.36
C GLU A 100 -9.56 4.23 -13.33
N CYS A 101 -9.09 3.32 -14.20
CA CYS A 101 -9.99 2.52 -15.02
C CYS A 101 -10.61 1.34 -14.26
N ILE A 102 -9.93 0.82 -13.25
CA ILE A 102 -10.40 -0.20 -12.32
C ILE A 102 -9.98 0.32 -10.95
N ASP A 103 -10.94 0.51 -10.04
CA ASP A 103 -10.69 1.11 -8.73
C ASP A 103 -11.02 0.15 -7.58
N THR A 104 -11.12 -1.14 -7.92
CA THR A 104 -11.49 -2.26 -7.04
C THR A 104 -10.39 -3.32 -6.96
N ASN A 105 -9.21 -3.07 -7.55
CA ASN A 105 -8.06 -3.98 -7.61
C ASN A 105 -6.81 -3.35 -6.98
N ASN A 106 -6.98 -2.32 -6.16
CA ASN A 106 -5.88 -1.60 -5.56
C ASN A 106 -5.33 -2.29 -4.30
N GLY A 107 -5.98 -3.36 -3.83
CA GLY A 107 -5.69 -3.97 -2.55
C GLY A 107 -5.23 -5.42 -2.58
N HIS A 108 -4.53 -5.80 -1.52
CA HIS A 108 -4.10 -7.16 -1.22
C HIS A 108 -4.08 -7.39 0.30
N SER A 109 -4.46 -8.59 0.74
CA SER A 109 -4.41 -9.00 2.15
C SER A 109 -3.53 -10.25 2.30
N VAL A 110 -2.81 -10.31 3.41
CA VAL A 110 -2.04 -11.49 3.82
C VAL A 110 -2.36 -11.85 5.27
N ASP A 111 -2.53 -13.14 5.54
CA ASP A 111 -2.79 -13.67 6.87
C ASP A 111 -2.03 -14.99 7.10
N PRO A 112 -1.17 -15.11 8.14
CA PRO A 112 -0.75 -14.06 9.07
C PRO A 112 0.53 -13.34 8.61
N ILE A 113 0.60 -12.03 8.86
CA ILE A 113 1.89 -11.35 9.10
C ILE A 113 2.28 -11.57 10.56
N VAL A 114 3.56 -11.86 10.79
CA VAL A 114 4.15 -11.82 12.13
C VAL A 114 5.42 -10.98 12.04
N CYS A 115 5.38 -9.79 12.63
CA CYS A 115 6.46 -8.83 12.56
C CYS A 115 6.64 -8.15 13.91
N GLN A 116 7.80 -8.36 14.51
CA GLN A 116 8.08 -8.04 15.90
C GLN A 116 9.45 -7.45 16.07
#